data_AF-A0AAN8DV78-F1
#
_entry.id   AF-A0AAN8DV78-F1
#
_cell.length_a   1.000
_cell.length_b   1.000
_cell.length_c   1.000
_cell.angle_alpha   90.00
_cell.angle_beta   90.00
_cell.angle_gamma   90.00
#
_symmetry.space_group_name_H-M   'P 1'
#
loop_
_entity.id
_entity.type
_entity.pdbx_description
1 polymer ?
#
loop_
_entity_poly.entity_id
_entity_poly.type
_entity_poly.pdbx_seq_one_letter_code
_entity_poly.pdbx_strand_id
1 'polypeptide(L)'
;MHKNMQKLYENIGSFLAFDPHSVSVEDFFGQLANFRLLFLEAMKENHKKKEMEEKIKRAKLAKEKAEREKQERQHKKKQLIDMNKGMPLLPAPPQRETGRQVGS
;
A
#
# COMPACT_ATOMS: atom_id res chain seq x y z
N MET A 1 57.41 10.91 0.16
CA MET A 1 55.96 10.63 0.07
C MET A 1 55.43 9.72 1.17
N HIS A 2 56.16 8.66 1.59
CA HIS A 2 55.73 7.74 2.66
C HIS A 2 55.38 8.42 4.02
N LYS A 3 56.24 9.33 4.50
CA LYS A 3 56.05 10.02 5.80
C LYS A 3 54.77 10.86 5.86
N ASN A 4 54.39 11.52 4.76
CA ASN A 4 53.16 12.32 4.74
C ASN A 4 51.92 11.43 4.79
N MET A 5 51.93 10.29 4.09
CA MET A 5 50.81 9.35 4.10
C MET A 5 50.59 8.74 5.49
N GLN A 6 51.67 8.33 6.17
CA GLN A 6 51.57 7.84 7.56
C GLN A 6 50.99 8.89 8.51
N LYS A 7 51.46 10.14 8.44
CA LYS A 7 50.92 11.22 9.27
C LYS A 7 49.43 11.46 9.03
N LEU A 8 48.97 11.35 7.79
CA LEU A 8 47.54 11.45 7.46
C LEU A 8 46.75 10.28 8.06
N TYR A 9 47.29 9.07 8.02
CA TYR A 9 46.66 7.91 8.62
C TYR A 9 46.58 8.01 10.15
N GLU A 10 47.65 8.48 10.80
CA GLU A 10 47.66 8.76 12.24
C GLU A 10 46.63 9.83 12.64
N ASN A 11 46.51 10.89 11.83
CA ASN A 11 45.48 11.92 12.04
C ASN A 11 44.06 11.35 11.93
N ILE A 12 43.83 10.41 10.98
CA ILE A 12 42.55 9.70 10.86
C ILE A 12 42.30 8.83 12.10
N GLY A 13 43.31 8.11 12.58
CA GLY A 13 43.28 7.34 13.83
C GLY A 13 42.84 8.19 15.02
N SER A 14 43.48 9.36 15.20
CA SER A 14 43.12 10.32 16.23
C SER A 14 41.69 10.85 16.08
N PHE A 15 41.29 11.20 14.86
CA PHE A 15 39.95 11.73 14.59
C PHE A 15 38.83 10.71 14.83
N LEU A 16 39.04 9.45 14.43
CA LEU A 16 38.08 8.35 14.57
C LEU A 16 38.26 7.55 15.86
N ALA A 17 39.18 7.97 16.74
CA ALA A 17 39.51 7.35 18.01
C ALA A 17 39.87 5.85 17.93
N PHE A 18 40.79 5.50 17.02
CA PHE A 18 41.41 4.18 16.96
C PHE A 18 42.94 4.26 16.89
N ASP A 19 43.62 3.18 17.29
CA ASP A 19 45.07 3.09 17.20
C ASP A 19 45.51 2.77 15.75
N PRO A 20 46.18 3.71 15.04
CA PRO A 20 46.63 3.51 13.66
C PRO A 20 47.76 2.47 13.53
N HIS A 21 48.32 1.97 14.62
CA HIS A 21 49.29 0.88 14.59
C HIS A 21 48.64 -0.50 14.76
N SER A 22 47.39 -0.54 15.23
CA SER A 22 46.63 -1.77 15.44
C SER A 22 45.95 -2.30 14.17
N VAL A 23 45.76 -1.44 13.17
CA VAL A 23 45.10 -1.76 11.89
C VAL A 23 45.99 -1.25 10.76
N SER A 24 46.17 -2.06 9.71
CA SER A 24 46.92 -1.61 8.54
C SER A 24 46.09 -0.61 7.70
N VAL A 25 46.78 0.26 6.96
CA VAL A 25 46.12 1.20 6.03
C VAL A 25 45.24 0.44 5.02
N GLU A 26 45.72 -0.70 4.52
CA GLU A 26 45.02 -1.55 3.55
C GLU A 26 43.75 -2.15 4.15
N ASP A 27 43.83 -2.69 5.37
CA ASP A 27 42.66 -3.25 6.06
C ASP A 27 41.62 -2.17 6.38
N PHE A 28 42.06 -1.02 6.88
CA PHE A 28 41.16 0.08 7.22
C PHE A 28 40.37 0.56 6.00
N PHE A 29 41.06 0.87 4.89
CA PHE A 29 40.40 1.33 3.67
C PHE A 29 39.65 0.21 2.95
N GLY A 30 40.10 -1.05 3.07
CA GLY A 30 39.38 -2.22 2.57
C GLY A 30 38.03 -2.40 3.28
N GLN A 31 38.02 -2.32 4.61
CA GLN A 31 36.80 -2.37 5.41
C GLN A 31 35.87 -1.18 5.09
N LEU A 32 36.42 0.03 4.96
CA LEU A 32 35.64 1.22 4.62
C LEU A 32 35.03 1.13 3.21
N ALA A 33 35.77 0.60 2.23
CA ALA A 33 35.26 0.35 0.89
C ALA A 33 34.11 -0.67 0.90
N ASN A 34 34.27 -1.77 1.65
CA ASN A 34 33.23 -2.76 1.81
C ASN A 34 31.99 -2.17 2.50
N PHE A 35 32.16 -1.42 3.58
CA PHE A 35 31.07 -0.71 4.25
C PHE A 35 30.31 0.20 3.28
N ARG A 36 31.03 0.99 2.46
CA ARG A 36 30.41 1.85 1.45
C ARG A 36 29.57 1.06 0.46
N LEU A 37 30.07 -0.08 -0.03
CA LEU A 37 29.33 -0.94 -0.96
C LEU A 37 28.06 -1.49 -0.32
N LEU A 38 28.17 -2.05 0.89
CA LEU A 38 27.03 -2.59 1.64
C LEU A 38 25.99 -1.51 1.94
N PHE A 39 26.43 -0.32 2.33
CA PHE A 39 25.53 0.81 2.60
C PHE A 39 24.76 1.24 1.35
N LEU A 40 25.44 1.34 0.19
CA LEU A 40 24.78 1.69 -1.07
C LEU A 40 23.77 0.62 -1.50
N GLU A 41 24.08 -0.66 -1.30
CA GLU A 41 23.14 -1.74 -1.62
C GLU A 41 21.93 -1.74 -0.69
N ALA A 42 22.15 -1.61 0.62
CA ALA A 42 21.07 -1.47 1.61
C ALA A 42 20.15 -0.27 1.32
N MET A 43 20.71 0.86 0.86
CA MET A 43 19.88 2.00 0.43
C MET A 43 18.97 1.67 -0.75
N LYS A 44 19.46 0.94 -1.76
CA LYS A 44 18.64 0.50 -2.90
C LYS A 44 17.55 -0.47 -2.45
N GLU A 45 17.90 -1.43 -1.60
CA GLU A 45 16.94 -2.40 -1.05
C GLU A 45 15.84 -1.71 -0.24
N ASN A 46 16.20 -0.73 0.60
CA ASN A 46 15.25 0.07 1.36
C ASN A 46 14.29 0.83 0.44
N HIS A 47 14.78 1.39 -0.67
CA HIS A 47 13.94 2.07 -1.64
C HIS A 47 12.94 1.10 -2.28
N LYS A 48 13.41 -0.05 -2.78
CA LYS A 48 12.56 -1.10 -3.36
C LYS A 48 11.51 -1.60 -2.35
N LYS A 49 11.90 -1.80 -1.09
CA LYS A 49 11.01 -2.23 -0.02
C LYS A 49 9.90 -1.20 0.22
N LYS A 50 10.25 0.09 0.31
CA LYS A 50 9.27 1.17 0.48
C LYS A 50 8.27 1.25 -0.68
N GLU A 51 8.74 1.15 -1.92
CA GLU A 51 7.87 1.13 -3.10
C GLU A 51 6.91 -0.06 -3.11
N MET A 52 7.42 -1.25 -2.76
CA MET A 52 6.61 -2.47 -2.68
C MET A 52 5.56 -2.38 -1.57
N GLU A 53 5.93 -1.88 -0.40
CA GLU A 53 5.00 -1.66 0.72
C GLU A 53 3.88 -0.68 0.34
N GLU A 54 4.21 0.41 -0.35
CA GLU A 54 3.19 1.33 -0.86
C GLU A 54 2.27 0.68 -1.89
N LYS A 55 2.81 -0.12 -2.81
CA LYS A 55 2.02 -0.84 -3.81
C LYS A 55 1.05 -1.83 -3.16
N ILE A 56 1.52 -2.59 -2.17
CA ILE A 56 0.69 -3.53 -1.40
C ILE A 56 -0.39 -2.78 -0.64
N LYS A 57 -0.05 -1.66 0.02
CA LYS A 57 -1.01 -0.83 0.76
C LYS A 57 -2.12 -0.31 -0.16
N ARG A 58 -1.77 0.22 -1.33
CA ARG A 58 -2.75 0.69 -2.33
C ARG A 58 -3.65 -0.44 -2.84
N ALA A 59 -3.09 -1.61 -3.13
CA ALA A 59 -3.87 -2.77 -3.57
C ALA A 59 -4.84 -3.27 -2.50
N LYS A 60 -4.43 -3.29 -1.23
CA LYS A 60 -5.30 -3.65 -0.10
C LYS A 60 -6.46 -2.66 0.04
N LEU A 61 -6.19 -1.36 0.02
CA LEU A 61 -7.22 -0.32 0.12
C LEU A 61 -8.22 -0.38 -1.05
N ALA A 62 -7.74 -0.62 -2.27
CA ALA A 62 -8.62 -0.76 -3.44
C ALA A 62 -9.55 -1.98 -3.32
N LYS A 63 -9.02 -3.12 -2.87
CA LYS A 63 -9.81 -4.34 -2.63
C LYS A 63 -10.86 -4.12 -1.54
N GLU A 64 -10.47 -3.52 -0.42
CA GLU A 64 -11.40 -3.24 0.69
C GLU A 64 -12.52 -2.28 0.26
N LYS A 65 -12.18 -1.23 -0.50
CA LYS A 65 -13.18 -0.30 -1.05
C LYS A 65 -14.15 -1.00 -2.00
N ALA A 66 -13.65 -1.82 -2.92
CA ALA A 66 -14.48 -2.56 -3.86
C ALA A 66 -15.44 -3.54 -3.15
N GLU A 67 -14.97 -4.23 -2.11
CA GLU A 67 -15.80 -5.15 -1.32
C GLU A 67 -16.87 -4.39 -0.52
N ARG A 68 -16.51 -3.26 0.10
CA ARG A 68 -17.46 -2.39 0.80
C ARG A 68 -18.57 -1.87 -0.13
N GLU A 69 -18.20 -1.35 -1.31
CA GLU A 69 -19.17 -0.89 -2.29
C GLU A 69 -20.08 -2.02 -2.80
N LYS A 70 -19.56 -3.23 -2.98
CA LYS A 70 -20.34 -4.40 -3.37
C LYS A 70 -21.35 -4.79 -2.29
N GLN A 71 -20.93 -4.80 -1.03
CA GLN A 71 -21.81 -5.09 0.11
C GLN A 71 -22.90 -4.03 0.27
N GLU A 72 -22.56 -2.74 0.15
CA GLU A 72 -23.54 -1.65 0.19
C GLU A 72 -24.56 -1.75 -0.94
N ARG A 73 -24.12 -2.05 -2.17
CA ARG A 73 -25.04 -2.27 -3.32
C ARG A 73 -25.97 -3.44 -3.08
N GLN A 74 -25.46 -4.55 -2.56
CA GLN A 74 -26.28 -5.72 -2.22
C GLN A 74 -27.28 -5.40 -1.10
N HIS A 75 -26.86 -4.67 -0.07
CA HIS A 75 -27.72 -4.27 1.05
C HIS A 75 -28.84 -3.32 0.61
N LYS A 76 -28.52 -2.30 -0.21
CA LYS A 76 -29.52 -1.41 -0.81
C LYS A 76 -30.52 -2.16 -1.69
N LYS A 77 -30.05 -3.11 -2.51
CA LYS A 77 -30.92 -3.94 -3.35
C LYS A 77 -31.87 -4.80 -2.50
N LYS A 78 -31.38 -5.41 -1.41
CA LYS A 78 -32.20 -6.20 -0.48
C LYS A 78 -33.29 -5.33 0.17
N GLN A 79 -32.94 -4.15 0.68
CA GLN A 79 -33.91 -3.23 1.27
C GLN A 79 -35.03 -2.82 0.30
N LEU A 80 -34.68 -2.51 -0.96
CA LEU A 80 -35.69 -2.16 -1.98
C LEU A 80 -36.65 -3.32 -2.28
N ILE A 81 -36.15 -4.56 -2.36
CA ILE A 81 -37.00 -5.74 -2.58
C ILE A 81 -37.93 -5.97 -1.38
N ASP A 82 -37.42 -5.79 -0.16
CA ASP A 82 -38.19 -6.00 1.07
C ASP A 82 -39.29 -4.93 1.25
N MET A 83 -38.96 -3.65 1.00
CA MET A 83 -39.94 -2.57 0.98
C MET A 83 -41.04 -2.78 -0.06
N ASN A 84 -40.72 -3.40 -1.21
CA ASN A 84 -41.70 -3.68 -2.26
C ASN A 84 -42.58 -4.91 -1.96
N LYS A 85 -42.18 -5.78 -1.01
CA LYS A 85 -43.04 -6.87 -0.50
C LYS A 85 -44.06 -6.38 0.53
N GLY A 86 -43.85 -5.20 1.13
CA GLY A 86 -44.74 -4.59 2.11
C GLY A 86 -45.82 -3.67 1.53
N MET A 87 -45.85 -3.40 0.22
CA MET A 87 -46.95 -2.66 -0.41
C MET A 87 -48.14 -3.60 -0.66
N PRO A 88 -49.30 -3.42 0.01
CA PRO A 88 -50.50 -4.14 -0.36
C PRO A 88 -50.90 -3.69 -1.76
N LEU A 89 -51.07 -4.65 -2.68
CA LEU A 89 -51.70 -4.42 -3.97
C LEU A 89 -53.07 -3.79 -3.70
N LEU A 90 -53.23 -2.50 -4.02
CA LEU A 90 -54.53 -1.85 -3.99
C LEU A 90 -55.47 -2.66 -4.89
N PRO A 91 -56.67 -3.05 -4.41
CA PRO A 91 -57.60 -3.84 -5.20
C PRO A 91 -57.94 -3.07 -6.48
N ALA A 92 -57.86 -3.77 -7.62
CA ALA A 92 -58.15 -3.20 -8.93
C ALA A 92 -59.56 -2.58 -8.93
N PRO A 93 -59.75 -1.38 -9.51
CA PRO A 93 -61.06 -0.75 -9.55
C PRO A 93 -62.05 -1.62 -10.35
N PRO A 94 -63.32 -1.70 -9.93
CA PRO A 94 -64.30 -2.55 -10.57
C PRO A 94 -64.48 -2.14 -12.04
N GLN A 95 -64.32 -3.10 -12.94
CA GLN A 95 -64.66 -2.92 -14.34
C GLN A 95 -66.16 -2.64 -14.42
N ARG A 96 -66.53 -1.44 -14.89
CA ARG A 96 -67.93 -1.18 -15.25
C ARG A 96 -68.30 -2.13 -16.36
N GLU A 97 -69.10 -3.14 -16.06
CA GLU A 97 -69.83 -3.89 -17.06
C GLU A 97 -70.73 -2.88 -17.79
N THR A 98 -70.32 -2.47 -18.99
CA THR A 98 -71.22 -1.81 -19.92
C THR A 98 -72.23 -2.84 -20.36
N GLY A 99 -73.31 -2.92 -19.60
CA GLY A 99 -74.49 -3.69 -19.88
C GLY A 99 -74.95 -3.41 -21.31
N ARG A 100 -74.85 -4.45 -22.13
CA ARG A 100 -75.46 -4.57 -23.43
C ARG A 100 -76.98 -4.58 -23.22
N GLN A 101 -77.65 -3.44 -23.40
CA GLN A 101 -79.10 -3.46 -23.62
C GLN A 101 -79.35 -3.63 -25.12
N VAL A 102 -79.92 -4.79 -25.42
CA VAL A 102 -80.53 -5.19 -26.68
C VAL A 102 -82.03 -4.88 -26.55
N GLY A 103 -82.64 -4.35 -27.60
CA GLY A 103 -84.10 -4.22 -27.76
C GLY A 103 -84.60 -2.77 -27.65
N SER A 104 -85.43 -2.25 -28.56
CA SER A 104 -86.27 -2.84 -29.61
C SER A 104 -86.47 -1.85 -30.75
#